data_AF-A0A4Y2AK77-F1
#
_entry.id   AF-A0A4Y2AK77-F1
#
_cell.length_a   1.000
_cell.length_b   1.000
_cell.length_c   1.000
_cell.angle_alpha   90.00
_cell.angle_beta   90.00
_cell.angle_gamma   90.00
#
_symmetry.space_group_name_H-M   'P 1'
#
loop_
_entity.id
_entity.type
_entity.pdbx_description
1 polymer ?
#
loop_
_entity_poly.entity_id
_entity_poly.type
_entity_poly.pdbx_seq_one_letter_code
_entity_poly.pdbx_strand_id
1 'polypeptide(L)'
;MCDVKSNDNELDLTTCQVSDTEFSSTFDLVMSRSCAVTALVGYFDCYFDKDLSHKVVLSTSPKSASTHWKQTMFLLENPVQVTEGT
;
A
#
# COMPACT_ATOMS: atom_id res chain seq x y z
N MET A 1 3.68 -7.19 10.09
CA MET A 1 3.64 -6.78 8.67
C MET A 1 3.74 -5.28 8.70
N CYS A 2 4.85 -4.76 8.22
CA CYS A 2 5.09 -3.33 8.12
C CYS A 2 4.19 -2.79 7.00
N ASP A 3 3.65 -1.61 7.20
CA ASP A 3 2.61 -1.03 6.36
C ASP A 3 3.01 0.42 6.12
N VAL A 4 3.13 0.79 4.85
CA VAL A 4 3.49 2.15 4.47
C VAL A 4 2.30 2.72 3.74
N LYS A 5 1.68 3.71 4.39
CA LYS A 5 0.76 4.63 3.73
C LYS A 5 1.60 5.79 3.20
N SER A 6 2.04 5.68 1.96
CA SER A 6 2.60 6.81 1.22
C SER A 6 1.47 7.78 0.86
N ASN A 7 1.63 9.05 1.20
CA ASN A 7 0.71 10.11 0.77
C ASN A 7 0.93 10.51 -0.70
N ASP A 8 2.07 10.15 -1.30
CA ASP A 8 2.46 10.56 -2.66
C ASP A 8 1.86 9.67 -3.76
N ASN A 9 1.05 8.68 -3.39
CA ASN A 9 0.45 7.70 -4.31
C ASN A 9 -1.09 7.76 -4.32
N GLU A 10 -1.67 8.90 -3.97
CA GLU A 10 -3.12 9.12 -4.06
C GLU A 10 -3.52 9.62 -5.46
N LEU A 11 -4.49 8.95 -6.08
CA LEU A 11 -5.07 9.35 -7.35
C LEU A 11 -6.49 9.88 -7.12
N ASP A 12 -6.67 11.19 -7.11
CA ASP A 12 -7.99 11.83 -7.17
C ASP A 12 -8.51 11.76 -8.61
N LEU A 13 -9.45 10.83 -8.85
CA LEU A 13 -10.05 10.61 -10.17
C LEU A 13 -10.82 11.82 -10.72
N THR A 14 -11.08 12.85 -9.92
CA THR A 14 -11.72 14.09 -10.38
C THR A 14 -10.75 15.12 -10.94
N THR A 15 -9.45 14.97 -10.68
CA THR A 15 -8.41 15.93 -11.07
C THR A 15 -7.20 15.30 -11.77
N CYS A 16 -6.98 14.00 -11.63
CA CYS A 16 -5.83 13.31 -12.21
C CYS A 16 -5.89 13.27 -13.75
N GLN A 17 -4.70 13.26 -14.36
CA GLN A 17 -4.47 13.01 -15.77
C GLN A 17 -3.95 11.59 -15.99
N VAL A 18 -4.03 11.09 -17.23
CA VAL A 18 -3.50 9.75 -17.57
C VAL A 18 -2.01 9.65 -17.28
N SER A 19 -1.25 10.73 -17.48
CA SER A 19 0.18 10.80 -17.16
C SER A 19 0.49 10.58 -15.68
N ASP A 20 -0.45 10.84 -14.77
CA ASP A 20 -0.26 10.64 -13.32
C ASP A 20 -0.21 9.14 -12.96
N THR A 21 -0.61 8.25 -13.88
CA THR A 21 -0.44 6.81 -13.71
C THR A 21 1.01 6.34 -13.90
N GLU A 22 1.87 7.19 -14.46
CA GLU A 22 3.30 6.96 -14.66
C GLU A 22 4.11 7.73 -13.61
N PHE A 23 4.25 7.16 -12.42
CA PHE A 23 4.91 7.82 -11.29
C PHE A 23 6.12 7.03 -10.76
N SER A 24 6.94 7.73 -9.98
CA SER A 24 8.01 7.14 -9.19
C SER A 24 7.95 7.76 -7.79
N SER A 25 8.02 6.93 -6.77
CA SER A 25 7.94 7.37 -5.37
C SER A 25 8.97 6.63 -4.54
N THR A 26 9.62 7.35 -3.64
CA THR A 26 10.46 6.78 -2.59
C THR A 26 9.57 6.41 -1.40
N PHE A 27 9.83 5.28 -0.77
CA PHE A 27 9.10 4.85 0.42
C PHE A 27 10.06 4.33 1.48
N ASP A 28 9.71 4.60 2.74
CA ASP A 28 10.45 4.11 3.91
C ASP A 28 9.59 3.10 4.67
N LEU A 29 10.13 1.90 4.90
CA LEU A 29 9.47 0.83 5.66
C LEU A 29 10.12 0.72 7.03
N VAL A 30 9.47 1.21 8.08
CA VAL A 30 9.93 0.98 9.46
C VAL A 30 9.53 -0.42 9.90
N MET A 31 10.53 -1.23 10.24
CA MET A 31 10.33 -2.64 10.54
C MET A 31 9.69 -2.85 11.92
N SER A 32 8.51 -3.46 11.95
CA SER A 32 7.74 -3.68 13.19
C SER A 32 8.25 -4.86 14.03
N ARG A 33 9.25 -5.61 13.54
CA ARG A 33 9.89 -6.76 14.20
C ARG A 33 11.15 -7.16 13.45
N SER A 34 12.11 -7.76 14.15
CA SER A 34 13.27 -8.42 13.52
C SER A 34 12.84 -9.69 12.79
N CYS A 35 13.22 -9.84 11.52
CA CYS A 35 12.91 -11.03 10.71
C CYS A 35 13.72 -11.10 9.41
N ALA A 36 13.60 -12.22 8.70
CA ALA A 36 13.97 -12.32 7.29
C ALA A 36 12.79 -11.85 6.41
N VAL A 37 12.91 -10.69 5.76
CA VAL A 37 11.94 -10.20 4.78
C VAL A 37 12.14 -10.94 3.46
N THR A 38 11.07 -11.54 2.93
CA THR A 38 11.13 -12.34 1.70
C THR A 38 10.35 -11.72 0.53
N ALA A 39 9.48 -10.75 0.80
CA ALA A 39 8.64 -10.11 -0.20
C ALA A 39 8.16 -8.74 0.27
N LEU A 40 7.85 -7.89 -0.70
CA LEU A 40 7.01 -6.71 -0.50
C LEU A 40 5.56 -7.03 -0.93
N VAL A 41 4.59 -6.42 -0.25
CA VAL A 41 3.17 -6.63 -0.54
C VAL A 41 2.54 -5.29 -0.89
N GLY A 42 2.03 -5.17 -2.10
CA GLY A 42 1.25 -4.03 -2.57
C GLY A 42 -0.25 -4.30 -2.44
N TYR A 43 -0.99 -3.27 -2.05
CA TYR A 43 -2.44 -3.24 -2.03
C TYR A 43 -2.92 -1.80 -2.24
N PHE A 44 -4.22 -1.59 -2.41
CA PHE A 44 -4.83 -0.27 -2.57
C PHE A 44 -6.06 -0.09 -1.68
N ASP A 45 -6.36 1.17 -1.38
CA ASP A 45 -7.60 1.62 -0.76
C ASP A 45 -8.39 2.44 -1.80
N CYS A 46 -9.71 2.23 -1.88
CA CYS A 46 -10.64 3.08 -2.63
C CYS A 46 -11.50 3.87 -1.67
N TYR A 47 -11.49 5.19 -1.85
CA TYR A 47 -12.24 6.13 -1.01
C TYR A 47 -13.46 6.67 -1.77
N PHE A 48 -14.60 6.64 -1.10
CA PHE A 48 -15.83 7.28 -1.54
C PHE A 48 -16.23 8.30 -0.45
N ASP A 49 -15.83 9.55 -0.62
CA ASP A 49 -16.01 10.60 0.40
C ASP A 49 -16.46 11.97 -0.12
N LYS A 50 -16.24 12.30 -1.40
CA LYS A 50 -16.67 13.57 -1.99
C LYS A 50 -18.19 13.74 -1.90
N ASP A 51 -18.62 14.81 -1.21
CA ASP A 51 -20.02 15.22 -1.02
C ASP A 51 -20.93 14.16 -0.36
N LEU A 52 -20.35 13.27 0.45
CA LEU A 52 -21.09 12.25 1.20
C LEU A 52 -21.11 12.56 2.71
N SER A 53 -22.26 12.33 3.35
CA SER A 53 -22.41 12.48 4.81
C SER A 53 -21.67 11.38 5.60
N HIS A 54 -21.30 10.28 4.94
CA HIS A 54 -20.53 9.19 5.50
C HIS A 54 -19.48 8.71 4.51
N LYS A 55 -18.23 8.62 4.96
CA LYS A 55 -17.11 8.09 4.19
C LYS A 55 -17.22 6.57 4.09
N VAL A 56 -17.14 6.03 2.87
CA VAL A 56 -17.03 4.60 2.62
C VAL A 56 -15.62 4.32 2.10
N VAL A 57 -14.99 3.27 2.63
CA VAL A 57 -13.65 2.84 2.22
C VAL A 57 -13.67 1.36 1.92
N LEU A 58 -13.20 0.99 0.73
CA LEU A 58 -12.87 -0.39 0.39
C LEU A 58 -11.35 -0.54 0.45
N SER A 59 -10.86 -1.38 1.36
CA SER A 59 -9.43 -1.69 1.46
C SER A 59 -9.15 -3.11 0.99
N THR A 60 -8.07 -3.26 0.23
CA THR A 60 -7.51 -4.58 -0.13
C THR A 60 -6.32 -4.97 0.76
N SER A 61 -6.07 -4.21 1.83
CA SER A 61 -5.05 -4.52 2.83
C SER A 61 -5.21 -5.94 3.37
N PRO A 62 -4.13 -6.68 3.62
CA PRO A 62 -4.21 -8.00 4.26
C PRO A 62 -4.65 -7.92 5.74
N LYS A 63 -4.81 -6.72 6.30
CA LYS A 63 -5.45 -6.49 7.61
C LYS A 63 -6.98 -6.33 7.50
N SER A 64 -7.53 -6.24 6.29
CA SER A 64 -8.94 -6.05 6.00
C SER A 64 -9.60 -7.34 5.50
N ALA A 65 -10.93 -7.34 5.37
CA ALA A 65 -11.65 -8.47 4.81
C ALA A 65 -11.19 -8.76 3.37
N SER A 66 -11.01 -10.04 3.02
CA SER A 66 -10.53 -10.43 1.70
C SER A 66 -11.47 -9.97 0.60
N THR A 67 -10.90 -9.41 -0.46
CA THR A 67 -11.58 -9.08 -1.71
C THR A 67 -11.12 -10.05 -2.81
N HIS A 68 -11.75 -10.00 -3.98
CA HIS A 68 -11.31 -10.79 -5.13
C HIS A 68 -9.95 -10.33 -5.70
N TRP A 69 -9.56 -9.07 -5.46
CA TRP A 69 -8.25 -8.53 -5.85
C TRP A 69 -7.09 -9.12 -5.05
N LYS A 70 -7.35 -9.60 -3.83
CA LYS A 70 -6.31 -10.05 -2.88
C LYS A 70 -5.24 -8.94 -2.72
N GLN A 71 -3.96 -9.32 -2.75
CA GLN A 71 -2.81 -8.43 -2.71
C GLN A 71 -1.82 -8.82 -3.81
N THR A 72 -0.94 -7.89 -4.20
CA THR A 72 0.16 -8.15 -5.12
C THR A 72 1.44 -8.42 -4.34
N MET A 73 2.09 -9.55 -4.59
CA MET A 73 3.36 -9.90 -3.94
C MET A 73 4.55 -9.69 -4.89
N PHE A 74 5.57 -9.00 -4.40
CA PHE A 74 6.86 -8.83 -5.07
C PHE A 74 7.91 -9.60 -4.27
N LEU A 75 8.27 -10.78 -4.74
CA LEU A 75 9.28 -11.63 -4.10
C LEU A 75 10.66 -10.97 -4.23
N LEU A 76 11.42 -11.00 -3.14
CA LEU A 76 12.84 -10.67 -3.17
C LEU A 76 13.62 -11.89 -3.64
N GLU A 77 14.62 -11.68 -4.50
CA GLU A 77 15.49 -12.76 -4.99
C GLU A 77 16.14 -13.52 -3.83
N ASN A 78 16.58 -12.77 -2.81
CA ASN A 78 17.15 -13.31 -1.58
C ASN A 78 16.47 -12.65 -0.36
N PRO A 79 16.21 -13.40 0.72
CA PRO A 79 15.68 -12.82 1.95
C PRO A 79 16.64 -11.77 2.55
N VAL A 80 16.08 -10.66 3.03
CA VAL A 80 16.83 -9.58 3.69
C VAL A 80 16.62 -9.66 5.19
N GLN A 81 17.69 -9.77 5.97
CA GLN A 81 17.61 -9.76 7.42
C GLN A 81 17.44 -8.31 7.91
N VAL A 82 16.37 -8.06 8.67
CA VAL A 82 16.06 -6.75 9.24
C VAL A 82 15.90 -6.83 10.74
N THR A 83 16.11 -5.71 11.42
CA THR A 83 15.88 -5.58 12.87
C THR A 83 14.66 -4.71 13.10
N GLU A 84 13.94 -4.92 14.20
CA GLU A 84 12.88 -4.00 14.60
C GLU A 84 13.38 -2.54 14.69
N GLY A 85 12.59 -1.61 14.18
CA GLY A 85 12.86 -0.17 14.20
C GLY A 85 13.79 0.34 13.11
N THR A 86 14.37 -0.53 12.28
CA THR A 86 15.12 -0.12 11.07
C THR A 86 14.20 0.24 9.94
#